data_AF-A0A6J0Y6J7-F1
#
_entry.id   AF-A0A6J0Y6J7-F1
#
_cell.length_a   1.000
_cell.length_b   1.000
_cell.length_c   1.000
_cell.angle_alpha   90.00
_cell.angle_beta   90.00
_cell.angle_gamma   90.00
#
_symmetry.space_group_name_H-M   'P 1'
#
loop_
_entity.id
_entity.type
_entity.pdbx_description
1 polymer ?
#
loop_
_entity_poly.entity_id
_entity_poly.type
_entity_poly.pdbx_seq_one_letter_code
_entity_poly.pdbx_strand_id
1 'polypeptide(L)'
;MERVKMAEAESLETAAEHERILREIESTDTACIGPTLRSVYDGEEHGRFMEKLETRIRNHDREIEKMCNFHYQGFVDSITELLKVRGEAQKLKNQVTDTNRKLQHEGKELVIAMEELKQCRLQQRNISATVDKLMLCLPVLEMYSKLRDQMKTKRHYPALKTLEHLEHTYLPQVSHYRFCKVMVDNIPKLREEIKDVSMSDLKDFLESIRKHSDKIGETAMKQAQQQRNLDNIILQQPRIGSKRKSKKEAYTIFDTEIESTSPKSEQDSGILDVEDEEDDEE
;
A
#
# COMPACT_ATOMS: atom_id res chain seq x y z
N MET A 1 -92.51 -30.94 -70.26
CA MET A 1 -91.86 -30.08 -69.25
C MET A 1 -91.73 -30.79 -67.90
N GLU A 2 -92.73 -31.56 -67.44
CA GLU A 2 -92.65 -32.30 -66.16
C GLU A 2 -91.64 -33.47 -66.15
N ARG A 3 -91.51 -34.23 -67.24
CA ARG A 3 -90.52 -35.34 -67.33
C ARG A 3 -89.06 -34.89 -67.26
N VAL A 4 -88.75 -33.68 -67.74
CA VAL A 4 -87.40 -33.10 -67.66
C VAL A 4 -87.09 -32.64 -66.24
N LYS A 5 -88.09 -32.08 -65.54
CA LYS A 5 -87.97 -31.70 -64.12
C LYS A 5 -87.83 -32.91 -63.18
N MET A 6 -88.50 -34.03 -63.47
CA MET A 6 -88.32 -35.27 -62.68
C MET A 6 -86.95 -35.90 -62.90
N ALA A 7 -86.44 -35.92 -64.13
CA ALA A 7 -85.09 -36.42 -64.43
C ALA A 7 -83.98 -35.54 -63.82
N GLU A 8 -84.17 -34.22 -63.78
CA GLU A 8 -83.26 -33.31 -63.07
C GLU A 8 -83.29 -33.53 -61.55
N ALA A 9 -84.47 -33.79 -60.98
CA ALA A 9 -84.63 -34.07 -59.55
C ALA A 9 -83.98 -35.40 -59.14
N GLU A 10 -84.17 -36.48 -59.92
CA GLU A 10 -83.51 -37.77 -59.69
C GLU A 10 -81.98 -37.66 -59.80
N SER A 11 -81.47 -36.90 -60.78
CA SER A 11 -80.02 -36.66 -60.94
C SER A 11 -79.41 -35.84 -59.80
N LEU A 12 -80.18 -34.96 -59.15
CA LEU A 12 -79.76 -34.18 -57.98
C LEU A 12 -79.72 -35.04 -56.72
N GLU A 13 -80.65 -35.98 -56.59
CA GLU A 13 -80.73 -36.92 -55.47
C GLU A 13 -79.58 -37.93 -55.50
N THR A 14 -79.26 -38.51 -56.68
CA THR A 14 -78.09 -39.41 -56.81
C THR A 14 -76.77 -38.68 -56.60
N ALA A 15 -76.67 -37.41 -57.02
CA ALA A 15 -75.51 -36.58 -56.72
C ALA A 15 -75.33 -36.32 -55.21
N ALA A 16 -76.41 -36.11 -54.47
CA ALA A 16 -76.36 -35.93 -53.01
C ALA A 16 -75.96 -37.22 -52.28
N GLU A 17 -76.46 -38.37 -52.73
CA GLU A 17 -76.10 -39.67 -52.15
C GLU A 17 -74.62 -40.01 -52.38
N HIS A 18 -74.07 -39.73 -53.57
CA HIS A 18 -72.63 -39.88 -53.80
C HIS A 18 -71.77 -38.99 -52.88
N GLU A 19 -72.23 -37.77 -52.57
CA GLU A 19 -71.51 -36.89 -51.63
C GLU A 19 -71.61 -37.40 -50.18
N ARG A 20 -72.76 -37.97 -49.79
CA ARG A 20 -72.94 -38.62 -48.50
C ARG A 20 -71.99 -39.81 -48.34
N ILE A 21 -71.91 -40.67 -49.35
CA ILE A 21 -71.02 -41.84 -49.38
C ILE A 21 -69.54 -41.42 -49.32
N LEU A 22 -69.14 -40.37 -50.05
CA LEU A 22 -67.77 -39.85 -49.97
C LEU A 22 -67.41 -39.36 -48.56
N ARG A 23 -68.32 -38.66 -47.88
CA ARG A 23 -68.10 -38.24 -46.47
C ARG A 23 -68.05 -39.42 -45.52
N GLU A 24 -68.87 -40.45 -45.76
CA GLU A 24 -68.84 -41.68 -44.98
C GLU A 24 -67.49 -42.38 -45.14
N ILE A 25 -66.94 -42.46 -46.36
CA ILE A 25 -65.59 -42.99 -46.64
C ILE A 25 -64.50 -42.16 -45.95
N GLU A 26 -64.61 -40.83 -45.92
CA GLU A 26 -63.63 -39.94 -45.27
C GLU A 26 -63.65 -40.02 -43.74
N SER A 27 -64.78 -40.42 -43.14
CA SER A 27 -64.97 -40.42 -41.68
C SER A 27 -65.01 -41.81 -41.05
N THR A 28 -65.18 -42.86 -41.85
CA THR A 28 -65.27 -44.25 -41.40
C THR A 28 -63.91 -44.92 -41.43
N ASP A 29 -63.61 -45.72 -40.41
CA ASP A 29 -62.39 -46.51 -40.35
C ASP A 29 -62.27 -47.46 -41.55
N THR A 30 -61.06 -47.60 -42.10
CA THR A 30 -60.79 -48.36 -43.33
C THR A 30 -61.27 -49.81 -43.26
N ALA A 31 -61.29 -50.42 -42.06
CA ALA A 31 -61.77 -51.78 -41.88
C ALA A 31 -63.29 -51.94 -42.06
N CYS A 32 -64.05 -50.84 -42.01
CA CYS A 32 -65.51 -50.82 -42.00
C CYS A 32 -66.15 -50.24 -43.27
N ILE A 33 -65.35 -49.92 -44.29
CA ILE A 33 -65.83 -49.32 -45.55
C ILE A 33 -66.54 -50.35 -46.47
N GLY A 34 -66.38 -51.64 -46.21
CA GLY A 34 -66.90 -52.74 -47.06
C GLY A 34 -68.40 -52.67 -47.39
N PRO A 35 -69.32 -52.45 -46.43
CA PRO A 35 -70.75 -52.27 -46.70
C PRO A 35 -71.05 -51.03 -47.56
N THR A 36 -70.38 -49.90 -47.29
CA THR A 36 -70.53 -48.63 -48.01
C THR A 36 -70.07 -48.74 -49.47
N LEU A 37 -69.00 -49.50 -49.74
CA LEU A 37 -68.58 -49.80 -51.11
C LEU A 37 -69.57 -50.76 -51.80
N ARG A 38 -70.07 -51.77 -51.09
CA ARG A 38 -71.06 -52.71 -51.65
C ARG A 38 -72.31 -51.98 -52.12
N SER A 39 -72.81 -51.00 -51.37
CA SER A 39 -73.96 -50.17 -51.80
C SER A 39 -73.71 -49.34 -53.05
N VAL A 40 -72.46 -48.96 -53.34
CA VAL A 40 -72.11 -48.25 -54.59
C VAL A 40 -72.10 -49.22 -55.78
N TYR A 41 -71.54 -50.42 -55.60
CA TYR A 41 -71.42 -51.42 -56.66
C TYR A 41 -72.73 -52.14 -56.96
N ASP A 42 -73.64 -52.26 -55.98
CA ASP A 42 -74.98 -52.80 -56.17
C ASP A 42 -75.90 -51.82 -56.94
N GLY A 43 -75.50 -50.54 -57.09
CA GLY A 43 -76.20 -49.53 -57.87
C GLY A 43 -75.78 -49.43 -59.34
N GLU A 44 -76.68 -48.97 -60.21
CA GLU A 44 -76.41 -48.84 -61.66
C GLU A 44 -75.50 -47.63 -62.03
N GLU A 45 -75.19 -46.73 -61.09
CA GLU A 45 -74.45 -45.48 -61.32
C GLU A 45 -72.99 -45.47 -60.80
N HIS A 46 -72.39 -46.64 -60.49
CA HIS A 46 -71.02 -46.74 -59.95
C HIS A 46 -69.95 -45.96 -60.76
N GLY A 47 -70.08 -45.87 -62.08
CA GLY A 47 -69.18 -45.08 -62.93
C GLY A 47 -69.21 -43.57 -62.61
N ARG A 48 -70.39 -43.01 -62.31
CA ARG A 48 -70.55 -41.61 -61.88
C ARG A 48 -70.01 -41.37 -60.48
N PHE A 49 -70.14 -42.35 -59.59
CA PHE A 49 -69.52 -42.29 -58.26
C PHE A 49 -67.99 -42.28 -58.36
N MET A 50 -67.40 -43.17 -59.18
CA MET A 50 -65.94 -43.20 -59.39
C MET A 50 -65.41 -41.87 -59.94
N GLU A 51 -66.13 -41.23 -60.88
CA GLU A 51 -65.77 -39.90 -61.39
C GLU A 51 -65.81 -38.81 -60.29
N LYS A 52 -66.80 -38.87 -59.39
CA LYS A 52 -66.87 -37.99 -58.22
C LYS A 52 -65.75 -38.26 -57.21
N LEU A 53 -65.42 -39.52 -56.95
CA LEU A 53 -64.31 -39.92 -56.07
C LEU A 53 -62.97 -39.41 -56.62
N GLU A 54 -62.72 -39.59 -57.92
CA GLU A 54 -61.52 -39.07 -58.60
C GLU A 54 -61.44 -37.54 -58.51
N THR A 55 -62.58 -36.86 -58.57
CA THR A 55 -62.67 -35.41 -58.38
C THR A 55 -62.39 -35.00 -56.94
N ARG A 56 -62.86 -35.78 -55.95
CA ARG A 56 -62.60 -35.57 -54.52
C ARG A 56 -61.13 -35.76 -54.17
N ILE A 57 -60.50 -36.83 -54.68
CA ILE A 57 -59.07 -37.09 -54.53
C ILE A 57 -58.24 -35.93 -55.11
N ARG A 58 -58.53 -35.51 -56.34
CA ARG A 58 -57.84 -34.36 -56.98
C ARG A 58 -58.02 -33.06 -56.21
N ASN A 59 -59.16 -32.86 -55.54
CA ASN A 59 -59.37 -31.69 -54.69
C ASN A 59 -58.51 -31.76 -53.41
N HIS A 60 -58.46 -32.91 -52.74
CA HIS A 60 -57.59 -33.12 -51.57
C HIS A 60 -56.12 -32.95 -51.92
N ASP A 61 -55.65 -33.52 -53.04
CA ASP A 61 -54.27 -33.35 -53.51
C ASP A 61 -53.93 -31.87 -53.73
N ARG A 62 -54.85 -31.10 -54.32
CA ARG A 62 -54.70 -29.65 -54.49
C ARG A 62 -54.68 -28.90 -53.15
N GLU A 63 -55.48 -29.32 -52.18
CA GLU A 63 -55.48 -28.72 -50.84
C GLU A 63 -54.18 -29.00 -50.09
N ILE A 64 -53.68 -30.24 -50.15
CA ILE A 64 -52.38 -30.64 -49.59
C ILE A 64 -51.27 -29.82 -50.25
N GLU A 65 -51.23 -29.75 -51.58
CA GLU A 65 -50.23 -29.00 -52.31
C GLU A 65 -50.28 -27.50 -51.94
N LYS A 66 -51.48 -26.92 -51.87
CA LYS A 66 -51.65 -25.52 -51.45
C LYS A 66 -51.13 -25.28 -50.05
N MET A 67 -51.41 -26.19 -49.12
CA MET A 67 -51.00 -26.04 -47.72
C MET A 67 -49.49 -26.24 -47.53
N CYS A 68 -48.91 -27.21 -48.24
CA CYS A 68 -47.47 -27.40 -48.31
C CYS A 68 -46.77 -26.18 -48.91
N ASN A 69 -47.24 -25.66 -50.05
CA ASN A 69 -46.68 -24.46 -50.68
C ASN A 69 -46.80 -23.22 -49.79
N PHE A 70 -47.92 -23.08 -49.06
CA PHE A 70 -48.13 -21.96 -48.15
C PHE A 70 -47.11 -21.95 -46.99
N HIS A 71 -46.73 -23.12 -46.47
CA HIS A 71 -45.81 -23.22 -45.32
C HIS A 71 -44.34 -23.51 -45.70
N TYR A 72 -44.06 -23.90 -46.95
CA TYR A 72 -42.72 -24.31 -47.37
C TYR A 72 -41.66 -23.25 -47.09
N GLN A 73 -41.92 -21.99 -47.47
CA GLN A 73 -40.96 -20.91 -47.25
C GLN A 73 -40.70 -20.68 -45.76
N GLY A 74 -41.73 -20.65 -44.92
CA GLY A 74 -41.58 -20.48 -43.48
C GLY A 74 -40.79 -21.62 -42.81
N PHE A 75 -40.97 -22.85 -43.30
CA PHE A 75 -40.17 -24.00 -42.85
C PHE A 75 -38.69 -23.86 -43.24
N VAL A 76 -38.41 -23.48 -44.49
CA VAL A 76 -37.03 -23.26 -44.98
C VAL A 76 -36.35 -22.13 -44.21
N ASP A 77 -37.07 -21.04 -43.96
CA ASP A 77 -36.56 -19.89 -43.20
C ASP A 77 -36.25 -20.29 -41.75
N SER A 78 -37.14 -21.05 -41.11
CA SER A 78 -36.94 -21.56 -39.74
C SER A 78 -35.71 -22.47 -39.63
N ILE A 79 -35.50 -23.38 -40.59
CA ILE A 79 -34.30 -24.23 -40.63
C ILE A 79 -33.04 -23.38 -40.80
N THR A 80 -33.09 -22.41 -41.72
CA THR A 80 -31.96 -21.53 -42.00
C THR A 80 -31.58 -20.72 -40.77
N GLU A 81 -32.56 -20.18 -40.05
CA GLU A 81 -32.36 -19.43 -38.82
C GLU A 81 -31.78 -20.33 -37.71
N LEU A 82 -32.30 -21.56 -37.54
CA LEU A 82 -31.76 -22.52 -36.58
C LEU A 82 -30.28 -22.86 -36.88
N LEU A 83 -29.92 -23.02 -38.15
CA LEU A 83 -28.54 -23.27 -38.55
C LEU A 83 -27.62 -22.07 -38.25
N LYS A 84 -28.11 -20.83 -38.42
CA LYS A 84 -27.39 -19.61 -38.04
C LYS A 84 -27.17 -19.55 -36.53
N VAL A 85 -28.23 -19.74 -35.74
CA VAL A 85 -28.16 -19.74 -34.27
C VAL A 85 -27.17 -20.79 -33.77
N ARG A 86 -27.17 -21.99 -34.36
CA ARG A 86 -26.19 -23.04 -34.03
C ARG A 86 -24.75 -22.58 -34.29
N GLY A 87 -24.50 -21.91 -35.42
CA GLY A 87 -23.19 -21.36 -35.75
C GLY A 87 -22.74 -20.28 -34.77
N GLU A 88 -23.64 -19.35 -34.42
CA GLU A 88 -23.38 -18.29 -33.45
C GLU A 88 -23.13 -18.84 -32.05
N ALA A 89 -23.92 -19.81 -31.59
CA ALA A 89 -23.74 -20.49 -30.31
C ALA A 89 -22.37 -21.18 -30.22
N GLN A 90 -21.92 -21.82 -31.31
CA GLN A 90 -20.60 -22.44 -31.36
C GLN A 90 -19.47 -21.39 -31.32
N LYS A 91 -19.64 -20.26 -32.01
CA LYS A 91 -18.68 -19.15 -31.95
C LYS A 91 -18.59 -18.56 -30.54
N LEU A 92 -19.74 -18.34 -29.89
CA LEU A 92 -19.81 -17.86 -28.52
C LEU A 92 -19.13 -18.83 -27.55
N LYS A 93 -19.40 -20.14 -27.67
CA LYS A 93 -18.74 -21.17 -26.86
C LYS A 93 -17.22 -21.10 -26.98
N ASN A 94 -16.70 -20.97 -28.20
CA ASN A 94 -15.26 -20.86 -28.43
C ASN A 94 -14.69 -19.59 -27.76
N GLN A 95 -15.34 -18.44 -27.96
CA GLN A 95 -14.93 -17.18 -27.34
C GLN A 95 -14.93 -17.24 -25.81
N VAL A 96 -15.98 -17.80 -25.19
CA VAL A 96 -16.05 -17.96 -23.74
C VAL A 96 -14.93 -18.87 -23.23
N THR A 97 -14.66 -19.97 -23.95
CA THR A 97 -13.59 -20.91 -23.57
C THR A 97 -12.21 -20.25 -23.67
N ASP A 98 -11.96 -19.49 -24.74
CA ASP A 98 -10.69 -18.80 -24.96
C ASP A 98 -10.47 -17.68 -23.94
N THR A 99 -11.50 -16.88 -23.65
CA THR A 99 -11.45 -15.85 -22.61
C THR A 99 -11.19 -16.46 -21.24
N ASN A 100 -11.88 -17.56 -20.89
CA ASN A 100 -11.64 -18.26 -19.62
C ASN A 100 -10.20 -18.78 -19.53
N ARG A 101 -9.64 -19.34 -20.62
CA ARG A 101 -8.23 -19.78 -20.64
C ARG A 101 -7.26 -18.63 -20.43
N LYS A 102 -7.46 -17.50 -21.11
CA LYS A 102 -6.63 -16.30 -20.95
C LYS A 102 -6.69 -15.76 -19.53
N LEU A 103 -7.90 -15.61 -18.98
CA LEU A 103 -8.11 -15.15 -17.61
C LEU A 103 -7.42 -16.06 -16.58
N GLN A 104 -7.52 -17.38 -16.75
CA GLN A 104 -6.84 -18.33 -15.86
C GLN A 104 -5.32 -18.26 -16.00
N HIS A 105 -4.80 -18.01 -17.20
CA HIS A 105 -3.36 -17.88 -17.41
C HIS A 105 -2.83 -16.58 -16.79
N GLU A 106 -3.43 -15.44 -17.11
CA GLU A 106 -3.08 -14.14 -16.55
C GLU A 106 -3.27 -14.10 -15.02
N GLY A 107 -4.32 -14.75 -14.53
CA GLY A 107 -4.57 -14.89 -13.09
C GLY A 107 -3.47 -15.68 -12.36
N LYS A 108 -2.87 -16.70 -13.00
CA LYS A 108 -1.73 -17.43 -12.42
C LYS A 108 -0.48 -16.55 -12.33
N GLU A 109 -0.15 -15.84 -13.40
CA GLU A 109 0.99 -14.91 -13.42
C GLU A 109 0.81 -13.81 -12.36
N LEU A 110 -0.40 -13.28 -12.21
CA LEU A 110 -0.73 -12.28 -11.19
C LEU A 110 -0.51 -12.82 -9.77
N VAL A 111 -0.92 -14.06 -9.50
CA VAL A 111 -0.71 -14.70 -8.18
C VAL A 111 0.77 -14.84 -7.87
N ILE A 112 1.60 -15.20 -8.85
CA ILE A 112 3.06 -15.30 -8.68
C ILE A 112 3.64 -13.92 -8.33
N ALA A 113 3.32 -12.90 -9.11
CA ALA A 113 3.78 -11.53 -8.87
C ALA A 113 3.34 -10.98 -7.50
N MET A 114 2.14 -11.36 -7.03
CA MET A 114 1.64 -10.97 -5.71
C MET A 114 2.41 -11.63 -4.57
N GLU A 115 2.80 -12.90 -4.69
CA GLU A 115 3.62 -13.55 -3.66
C GLU A 115 5.04 -12.97 -3.65
N GLU A 116 5.62 -12.67 -4.82
CA GLU A 116 6.90 -11.94 -4.91
C GLU A 116 6.83 -10.56 -4.24
N LEU A 117 5.75 -9.80 -4.50
CA LEU A 117 5.52 -8.51 -3.86
C LEU A 117 5.42 -8.62 -2.34
N LYS A 118 4.74 -9.65 -1.84
CA LYS A 118 4.63 -9.91 -0.39
C LYS A 118 6.00 -10.21 0.22
N GLN A 119 6.83 -11.02 -0.44
CA GLN A 119 8.20 -11.27 0.01
C GLN A 119 9.05 -9.99 0.02
N CYS A 120 8.96 -9.18 -1.05
CA CYS A 120 9.61 -7.87 -1.12
C CYS A 120 9.17 -6.93 0.02
N ARG A 121 7.87 -6.86 0.31
CA ARG A 121 7.35 -6.04 1.43
C ARG A 121 7.82 -6.52 2.78
N LEU A 122 7.92 -7.83 2.99
CA LEU A 122 8.49 -8.38 4.22
C LEU A 122 9.96 -7.99 4.37
N GLN A 123 10.75 -8.12 3.30
CA GLN A 123 12.14 -7.68 3.28
C GLN A 123 12.25 -6.18 3.54
N GLN A 124 11.44 -5.35 2.88
CA GLN A 124 11.40 -3.90 3.10
C GLN A 124 11.10 -3.56 4.56
N ARG A 125 10.11 -4.23 5.17
CA ARG A 125 9.78 -4.01 6.58
C ARG A 125 10.92 -4.40 7.52
N ASN A 126 11.58 -5.53 7.24
CA ASN A 126 12.74 -5.97 8.01
C ASN A 126 13.92 -5.00 7.87
N ILE A 127 14.17 -4.49 6.66
CA ILE A 127 15.19 -3.47 6.39
C ILE A 127 14.87 -2.19 7.16
N SER A 128 13.64 -1.67 7.05
CA SER A 128 13.21 -0.46 7.77
C SER A 128 13.38 -0.62 9.28
N ALA A 129 12.90 -1.73 9.85
CA ALA A 129 13.05 -1.99 11.28
C ALA A 129 14.54 -2.08 11.69
N THR A 130 15.38 -2.65 10.84
CA THR A 130 16.83 -2.71 11.07
C THR A 130 17.45 -1.32 11.05
N VAL A 131 17.10 -0.49 10.08
CA VAL A 131 17.54 0.92 10.01
C VAL A 131 17.14 1.65 11.28
N ASP A 132 15.88 1.55 11.72
CA ASP A 132 15.41 2.21 12.94
C ASP A 132 16.21 1.75 14.18
N LYS A 133 16.49 0.44 14.29
CA LYS A 133 17.30 -0.09 15.39
C LYS A 133 18.75 0.40 15.34
N LEU A 134 19.35 0.49 14.15
CA LEU A 134 20.71 1.02 13.98
C LEU A 134 20.76 2.51 14.29
N MET A 135 19.75 3.29 13.89
CA MET A 135 19.64 4.72 14.20
C MET A 135 19.56 4.98 15.70
N LEU A 136 18.88 4.13 16.46
CA LEU A 136 18.87 4.21 17.93
C LEU A 136 20.26 3.94 18.55
N CYS A 137 21.04 3.05 17.93
CA CYS A 137 22.37 2.68 18.43
C CYS A 137 23.48 3.65 18.02
N LEU A 138 23.28 4.42 16.94
CA LEU A 138 24.32 5.29 16.37
C LEU A 138 24.83 6.36 17.35
N PRO A 139 23.99 7.13 18.06
CA PRO A 139 24.46 8.15 19.01
C PRO A 139 25.30 7.56 20.15
N VAL A 140 24.99 6.33 20.59
CA VAL A 140 25.72 5.62 21.65
C VAL A 140 27.15 5.32 21.20
N LEU A 141 27.29 4.81 19.98
CA LEU A 141 28.60 4.49 19.40
C LEU A 141 29.42 5.75 19.12
N GLU A 142 28.80 6.80 18.57
CA GLU A 142 29.45 8.09 18.32
C GLU A 142 29.95 8.73 19.61
N MET A 143 29.11 8.78 20.65
CA MET A 143 29.47 9.37 21.94
C MET A 143 30.57 8.56 22.64
N TYR A 144 30.52 7.23 22.56
CA TYR A 144 31.58 6.38 23.09
C TYR A 144 32.90 6.54 22.33
N SER A 145 32.86 6.70 21.00
CA SER A 145 34.06 7.01 20.21
C SER A 145 34.65 8.36 20.62
N LYS A 146 33.79 9.39 20.75
CA LYS A 146 34.18 10.72 21.21
C LYS A 146 34.82 10.69 22.58
N LEU A 147 34.29 9.92 23.52
CA LEU A 147 34.88 9.70 24.85
C LEU A 147 36.30 9.14 24.73
N ARG A 148 36.49 8.08 23.93
CA ARG A 148 37.81 7.47 23.76
C ARG A 148 38.82 8.45 23.16
N ASP A 149 38.40 9.30 22.23
CA ASP A 149 39.29 10.31 21.65
C ASP A 149 39.60 11.47 22.62
N GLN A 150 38.65 11.86 23.48
CA GLN A 150 38.90 12.82 24.56
C GLN A 150 39.90 12.28 25.58
N MET A 151 39.81 10.99 25.92
CA MET A 151 40.79 10.34 26.79
C MET A 151 42.18 10.30 26.16
N LYS A 152 42.30 9.92 24.87
CA LYS A 152 43.58 9.93 24.14
C LYS A 152 44.23 11.32 24.09
N THR A 153 43.42 12.37 23.95
CA THR A 153 43.89 13.77 23.89
C THR A 153 44.12 14.39 25.28
N LYS A 154 44.05 13.60 26.36
CA LYS A 154 44.18 14.03 27.77
C LYS A 154 43.20 15.14 28.18
N ARG A 155 42.05 15.24 27.51
CA ARG A 155 40.98 16.17 27.87
C ARG A 155 40.06 15.52 28.90
N HIS A 156 40.58 15.36 30.11
CA HIS A 156 39.95 14.56 31.18
C HIS A 156 38.58 15.10 31.63
N TYR A 157 38.43 16.41 31.78
CA TYR A 157 37.15 17.02 32.18
C TYR A 157 36.05 16.86 31.09
N PRO A 158 36.30 17.20 29.80
CA PRO A 158 35.37 16.88 28.72
C PRO A 158 35.05 15.38 28.62
N ALA A 159 36.04 14.49 28.84
CA ALA A 159 35.84 13.05 28.85
C ALA A 159 34.83 12.62 29.93
N LEU A 160 34.98 13.10 31.16
CA LEU A 160 34.04 12.80 32.26
C LEU A 160 32.62 13.27 31.94
N LYS A 161 32.47 14.48 31.38
CA LYS A 161 31.15 15.01 31.01
C LYS A 161 30.49 14.20 29.88
N THR A 162 31.27 13.78 28.89
CA THR A 162 30.81 12.90 27.81
C THR A 162 30.39 11.53 28.34
N LEU A 163 31.16 10.97 29.28
CA LEU A 163 30.88 9.67 29.91
C LEU A 163 29.59 9.72 30.75
N GLU A 164 29.40 10.77 31.52
CA GLU A 164 28.17 11.01 32.29
C GLU A 164 26.95 11.14 31.37
N HIS A 165 27.07 11.91 30.29
CA HIS A 165 25.99 12.07 29.33
C HIS A 165 25.65 10.76 28.61
N LEU A 166 26.65 9.96 28.24
CA LEU A 166 26.47 8.63 27.66
C LEU A 166 25.70 7.69 28.62
N GLU A 167 26.05 7.68 29.90
CA GLU A 167 25.42 6.83 30.92
C GLU A 167 23.96 7.20 31.18
N HIS A 168 23.67 8.48 31.36
CA HIS A 168 22.33 8.91 31.80
C HIS A 168 21.36 9.16 30.64
N THR A 169 21.84 9.53 29.44
CA THR A 169 20.96 9.93 28.34
C THR A 169 20.77 8.81 27.31
N TYR A 170 21.85 8.20 26.84
CA TYR A 170 21.81 7.30 25.68
C TYR A 170 21.71 5.82 26.05
N LEU A 171 22.51 5.35 27.00
CA LEU A 171 22.54 3.92 27.37
C LEU A 171 21.21 3.35 27.92
N PRO A 172 20.37 4.10 28.67
CA PRO A 172 19.07 3.58 29.11
C PRO A 172 18.14 3.23 27.96
N GLN A 173 18.24 3.95 26.83
CA GLN A 173 17.39 3.78 25.64
C GLN A 173 17.70 2.49 24.85
N VAL A 174 18.90 1.93 25.03
CA VAL A 174 19.43 0.79 24.25
C VAL A 174 19.89 -0.37 25.14
N SER A 175 19.42 -0.39 26.39
CA SER A 175 19.90 -1.28 27.45
C SER A 175 19.69 -2.78 27.17
N HIS A 176 18.73 -3.14 26.31
CA HIS A 176 18.48 -4.52 25.89
C HIS A 176 19.55 -5.09 24.95
N TYR A 177 20.38 -4.25 24.32
CA TYR A 177 21.44 -4.73 23.44
C TYR A 177 22.66 -5.20 24.23
N ARG A 178 23.19 -6.37 23.85
CA ARG A 178 24.34 -6.99 24.51
C ARG A 178 25.58 -6.09 24.53
N PHE A 179 25.84 -5.33 23.46
CA PHE A 179 27.00 -4.44 23.40
C PHE A 179 26.88 -3.26 24.37
N CYS A 180 25.66 -2.74 24.60
CA CYS A 180 25.40 -1.69 25.59
C CYS A 180 25.67 -2.18 27.01
N LYS A 181 25.31 -3.43 27.33
CA LYS A 181 25.65 -4.04 28.62
C LYS A 181 27.17 -4.04 28.88
N VAL A 182 27.95 -4.42 27.87
CA VAL A 182 29.42 -4.37 27.95
C VAL A 182 29.92 -2.94 28.16
N MET A 183 29.30 -1.94 27.53
CA MET A 183 29.66 -0.54 27.76
C MET A 183 29.38 -0.12 29.20
N VAL A 184 28.18 -0.41 29.73
CA VAL A 184 27.78 -0.11 31.12
C VAL A 184 28.74 -0.74 32.12
N ASP A 185 29.09 -2.02 31.95
CA ASP A 185 30.02 -2.73 32.82
C ASP A 185 31.45 -2.12 32.81
N ASN A 186 31.81 -1.40 31.74
CA ASN A 186 33.10 -0.73 31.61
C ASN A 186 33.10 0.73 32.09
N ILE A 187 31.95 1.37 32.33
CA ILE A 187 31.87 2.76 32.80
C ILE A 187 32.66 2.99 34.09
N PRO A 188 32.54 2.14 35.13
CA PRO A 188 33.29 2.36 36.38
C PRO A 188 34.81 2.32 36.16
N LYS A 189 35.28 1.41 35.30
CA LYS A 189 36.70 1.27 34.96
C LYS A 189 37.21 2.49 34.20
N LEU A 190 36.43 3.03 33.26
CA LEU A 190 36.78 4.25 32.54
C LEU A 190 36.81 5.47 33.46
N ARG A 191 35.90 5.56 34.43
CA ARG A 191 35.94 6.63 35.46
C ARG A 191 37.20 6.55 36.31
N GLU A 192 37.59 5.36 36.73
CA GLU A 192 38.80 5.12 37.51
C GLU A 192 40.05 5.44 36.69
N GLU A 193 40.12 5.01 35.44
CA GLU A 193 41.22 5.32 34.51
C GLU A 193 41.39 6.83 34.32
N ILE A 194 40.30 7.57 34.04
CA ILE A 194 40.38 9.03 33.91
C ILE A 194 40.86 9.69 35.20
N LYS A 195 40.36 9.22 36.36
CA LYS A 195 40.78 9.73 37.67
C LYS A 195 42.27 9.51 37.89
N ASP A 196 42.78 8.31 37.63
CA ASP A 196 44.18 7.95 37.86
C ASP A 196 45.12 8.74 36.96
N VAL A 197 44.80 8.84 35.66
CA VAL A 197 45.59 9.63 34.71
C VAL A 197 45.55 11.12 35.06
N SER A 198 44.38 11.65 35.43
CA SER A 198 44.25 13.06 35.86
C SER A 198 45.05 13.35 37.13
N MET A 199 45.02 12.44 38.10
CA MET A 199 45.77 12.58 39.35
C MET A 199 47.28 12.45 39.12
N SER A 200 47.71 11.60 38.18
CA SER A 200 49.11 11.53 37.77
C SER A 200 49.56 12.82 37.11
N ASP A 201 48.82 13.32 36.11
CA ASP A 201 49.15 14.58 35.42
C ASP A 201 49.20 15.76 36.42
N LEU A 202 48.31 15.79 37.42
CA LEU A 202 48.33 16.81 38.49
C LEU A 202 49.56 16.67 39.40
N LYS A 203 49.93 15.45 39.81
CA LYS A 203 51.13 15.21 40.62
C LYS A 203 52.39 15.64 39.88
N ASP A 204 52.50 15.28 38.61
CA ASP A 204 53.63 15.67 37.75
C ASP A 204 53.71 17.20 37.58
N PHE A 205 52.55 17.86 37.44
CA PHE A 205 52.48 19.32 37.39
C PHE A 205 52.96 19.98 38.70
N LEU A 206 52.50 19.49 39.86
CA LEU A 206 52.91 20.03 41.16
C LEU A 206 54.41 19.81 41.42
N GLU A 207 54.95 18.65 41.02
CA GLU A 207 56.39 18.38 41.12
C GLU A 207 57.20 19.30 40.18
N SER A 208 56.68 19.56 38.98
CA SER A 208 57.27 20.53 38.06
C SER A 208 57.27 21.95 38.62
N ILE A 209 56.17 22.39 39.24
CA ILE A 209 56.11 23.68 39.94
C ILE A 209 57.16 23.72 41.04
N ARG A 210 57.22 22.70 41.89
CA ARG A 210 58.18 22.63 43.01
C ARG A 210 59.63 22.75 42.54
N LYS A 211 59.97 22.15 41.40
CA LYS A 211 61.32 22.22 40.81
C LYS A 211 61.67 23.60 40.25
N HIS A 212 60.69 24.36 39.76
CA HIS A 212 60.92 25.66 39.12
C HIS A 212 60.61 26.85 40.04
N SER A 213 59.82 26.67 41.09
CA SER A 213 59.40 27.72 42.03
C SER A 213 60.59 28.40 42.70
N ASP A 214 61.64 27.66 43.06
CA ASP A 214 62.81 28.21 43.74
C ASP A 214 63.57 29.19 42.84
N LYS A 215 63.75 28.85 41.55
CA LYS A 215 64.43 29.72 40.57
C LYS A 215 63.60 30.95 40.22
N ILE A 216 62.29 30.77 40.08
CA ILE A 216 61.36 31.89 39.83
C ILE A 216 61.34 32.80 41.07
N GLY A 217 61.27 32.23 42.27
CA GLY A 217 61.33 32.95 43.54
C GLY A 217 62.64 33.72 43.71
N GLU A 218 63.79 33.11 43.42
CA GLU A 218 65.10 33.76 43.46
C GLU A 218 65.16 34.95 42.50
N THR A 219 64.67 34.77 41.26
CA THR A 219 64.65 35.83 40.24
C THR A 219 63.70 36.96 40.63
N ALA A 220 62.50 36.64 41.13
CA ALA A 220 61.53 37.61 41.62
C ALA A 220 62.08 38.40 42.83
N MET A 221 62.74 37.73 43.78
CA MET A 221 63.38 38.39 44.92
C MET A 221 64.54 39.29 44.49
N LYS A 222 65.40 38.84 43.57
CA LYS A 222 66.47 39.68 42.98
C LYS A 222 65.91 40.91 42.29
N GLN A 223 64.84 40.77 41.50
CA GLN A 223 64.21 41.88 40.79
C GLN A 223 63.49 42.85 41.76
N ALA A 224 62.82 42.33 42.80
CA ALA A 224 62.23 43.14 43.86
C ALA A 224 63.30 43.90 44.67
N GLN A 225 64.46 43.27 44.94
CA GLN A 225 65.58 43.94 45.61
C GLN A 225 66.24 44.99 44.71
N GLN A 226 66.37 44.74 43.41
CA GLN A 226 66.83 45.74 42.44
C GLN A 226 65.85 46.92 42.32
N GLN A 227 64.53 46.69 42.31
CA GLN A 227 63.53 47.75 42.36
C GLN A 227 63.61 48.55 43.67
N ARG A 228 63.72 47.89 44.82
CA ARG A 228 63.93 48.57 46.11
C ARG A 228 65.24 49.36 46.17
N ASN A 229 66.30 48.86 45.53
CA ASN A 229 67.56 49.58 45.42
C ASN A 229 67.42 50.77 44.46
N LEU A 230 66.68 50.64 43.35
CA LEU A 230 66.35 51.75 42.46
C LEU A 230 65.53 52.82 43.19
N ASP A 231 64.51 52.42 43.97
CA ASP A 231 63.70 53.33 44.79
C ASP A 231 64.57 54.03 45.86
N ASN A 232 65.50 53.31 46.49
CA ASN A 232 66.47 53.90 47.42
C ASN A 232 67.48 54.85 46.73
N ILE A 233 67.89 54.55 45.49
CA ILE A 233 68.77 55.42 44.69
C ILE A 233 68.01 56.68 44.24
N ILE A 234 66.73 56.57 43.90
CA ILE A 234 65.83 57.70 43.62
C ILE A 234 65.62 58.56 44.89
N LEU A 235 65.63 57.95 46.08
CA LEU A 235 65.60 58.65 47.38
C LEU A 235 66.95 59.30 47.77
N GLN A 236 68.07 58.89 47.17
CA GLN A 236 69.42 59.41 47.48
C GLN A 236 69.95 60.48 46.51
N GLN A 237 69.19 60.91 45.50
CA GLN A 237 69.53 62.13 44.76
C GLN A 237 69.24 63.37 45.61
N PRO A 238 70.21 64.29 45.82
CA PRO A 238 69.92 65.57 46.45
C PRO A 238 68.99 66.38 45.55
N ARG A 239 67.84 66.75 46.10
CA ARG A 239 66.90 67.70 45.50
C ARG A 239 67.63 69.02 45.21
N ILE A 240 67.87 69.32 43.94
CA ILE A 240 68.00 70.70 43.48
C ILE A 240 66.74 70.99 42.67
N GLY A 241 65.91 71.85 43.26
CA GLY A 241 64.54 72.08 42.81
C GLY A 241 64.45 72.77 41.45
N SER A 242 63.36 72.46 40.75
CA SER A 242 62.67 73.46 39.94
C SER A 242 61.17 73.28 39.99
N LYS A 243 60.51 74.43 40.17
CA LYS A 243 59.09 74.62 40.33
C LYS A 243 58.30 74.30 39.05
N ARG A 244 57.05 73.91 39.31
CA ARG A 244 55.78 74.25 38.62
C ARG A 244 55.22 73.32 37.53
N LYS A 245 54.00 72.86 37.86
CA LYS A 245 52.75 72.78 37.04
C LYS A 245 52.79 71.78 35.86
N SER A 246 51.83 70.88 35.65
CA SER A 246 50.36 70.96 35.75
C SER A 246 49.74 69.57 35.54
N LYS A 247 48.48 69.36 35.98
CA LYS A 247 47.42 68.51 35.34
C LYS A 247 47.71 67.00 35.19
N LYS A 248 46.76 66.07 35.23
CA LYS A 248 45.33 65.90 35.58
C LYS A 248 45.08 64.42 35.26
N GLU A 249 44.28 63.72 36.07
CA GLU A 249 43.51 62.50 35.69
C GLU A 249 44.36 61.24 35.32
N ALA A 250 44.01 60.00 35.62
CA ALA A 250 42.79 59.39 36.13
C ALA A 250 43.18 58.14 36.94
N TYR A 251 42.48 57.92 38.05
CA TYR A 251 42.37 56.59 38.65
C TYR A 251 41.28 55.85 37.88
N THR A 252 41.67 54.85 37.08
CA THR A 252 40.73 53.83 36.61
C THR A 252 40.90 52.62 37.51
N ILE A 253 39.99 52.54 38.48
CA ILE A 253 39.62 51.30 39.16
C ILE A 253 38.86 50.48 38.11
N PHE A 254 39.33 49.26 37.85
CA PHE A 254 38.54 48.14 37.33
C PHE A 254 38.76 47.05 38.38
N ASP A 255 37.86 46.85 39.34
CA ASP A 255 36.60 46.11 39.23
C ASP A 255 36.71 44.84 38.40
N THR A 256 36.87 43.72 39.11
CA THR A 256 35.99 42.57 38.89
C THR A 256 35.76 41.93 40.25
N GLU A 257 34.70 42.40 40.89
CA GLU A 257 34.10 41.74 42.03
C GLU A 257 33.62 40.34 41.64
N ILE A 258 33.76 39.48 42.64
CA ILE A 258 33.19 38.15 42.75
C ILE A 258 31.67 38.31 42.77
N GLU A 259 30.99 37.88 41.71
CA GLU A 259 29.54 37.65 41.79
C GLU A 259 29.27 36.15 41.85
N SER A 260 29.24 35.67 43.09
CA SER A 260 28.57 34.45 43.49
C SER A 260 27.06 34.61 43.29
N THR A 261 26.46 33.95 42.30
CA THR A 261 25.03 33.64 42.36
C THR A 261 24.70 32.26 41.79
N SER A 262 24.18 31.43 42.68
CA SER A 262 23.19 30.38 42.43
C SER A 262 22.34 30.35 43.71
N PRO A 263 21.15 29.73 43.74
CA PRO A 263 20.12 29.50 42.71
C PRO A 263 18.73 29.94 43.24
N LYS A 264 17.68 30.09 42.41
CA LYS A 264 16.29 29.88 42.87
C LYS A 264 15.36 29.39 41.75
N SER A 265 14.65 28.31 42.06
CA SER A 265 13.43 27.84 41.42
C SER A 265 12.25 28.72 41.84
N GLU A 266 11.26 28.87 40.95
CA GLU A 266 9.84 28.95 41.33
C GLU A 266 8.99 28.51 40.13
N GLN A 267 8.09 27.56 40.40
CA GLN A 267 6.97 27.15 39.56
C GLN A 267 5.77 28.03 39.95
N ASP A 268 4.96 28.47 38.98
CA ASP A 268 3.48 28.55 39.06
C ASP A 268 2.94 28.92 37.66
N SER A 269 2.21 28.06 36.93
CA SER A 269 0.80 27.60 37.03
C SER A 269 -0.25 28.55 36.44
N GLY A 270 -1.05 27.99 35.53
CA GLY A 270 -2.41 28.42 35.17
C GLY A 270 -2.52 29.28 33.89
N ILE A 271 -3.45 29.07 32.97
CA ILE A 271 -4.54 28.11 32.80
C ILE A 271 -5.11 28.28 31.36
N LEU A 272 -5.65 27.20 30.80
CA LEU A 272 -6.68 26.99 29.75
C LEU A 272 -7.08 28.10 28.75
N ASP A 273 -7.14 27.71 27.47
CA ASP A 273 -8.28 27.77 26.52
C ASP A 273 -7.82 27.00 25.25
N VAL A 274 -8.18 25.73 25.00
CA VAL A 274 -9.47 25.11 24.63
C VAL A 274 -10.04 25.65 23.30
N GLU A 275 -10.01 24.74 22.32
CA GLU A 275 -10.87 24.59 21.13
C GLU A 275 -10.85 25.67 20.05
N ASP A 276 -10.49 25.26 18.83
CA ASP A 276 -11.51 25.17 17.78
C ASP A 276 -11.17 24.00 16.84
N GLU A 277 -12.22 23.19 16.65
CA GLU A 277 -12.39 22.11 15.70
C GLU A 277 -12.60 22.64 14.27
N GLU A 278 -12.89 21.68 13.40
CA GLU A 278 -13.49 21.76 12.07
C GLU A 278 -12.48 21.66 10.92
N ASP A 279 -12.31 20.44 10.37
CA ASP A 279 -13.21 19.77 9.39
C ASP A 279 -12.91 20.32 7.99
N ASP A 280 -13.03 19.64 6.87
CA ASP A 280 -13.19 18.25 6.43
C ASP A 280 -12.88 18.32 4.91
N GLU A 281 -13.02 17.19 4.21
CA GLU A 281 -13.14 17.08 2.73
C GLU A 281 -11.82 17.22 1.95
N GLU A 282 -11.39 16.28 1.10
CA GLU A 282 -12.08 15.33 0.21
C GLU A 282 -11.18 14.11 -0.09
#